data_AF-A0AAE6BYJ6-F1
#
_entry.id   AF-A0AAE6BYJ6-F1
#
_cell.length_a   1.000
_cell.length_b   1.000
_cell.length_c   1.000
_cell.angle_alpha   90.00
_cell.angle_beta   90.00
_cell.angle_gamma   90.00
#
_symmetry.space_group_name_H-M   'P 1'
#
loop_
_entity.id
_entity.type
_entity.pdbx_description
1 polymer ?
#
loop_
_entity_poly.entity_id
_entity_poly.type
_entity_poly.pdbx_seq_one_letter_code
_entity_poly.pdbx_strand_id
1 'polypeptide(L)' 'MKKVTITLALVAALLTGCKSNKVALEQLRADVSWSAFCAARGYDINDNTYPVINEYLDTWCGSVDEEAALIEAGVEPY' A
#
# COMPACT_ATOMS: atom_id res chain seq x y z
N MET A 1 29.31 -7.95 -33.94
CA MET A 1 28.36 -7.02 -33.29
C MET A 1 26.95 -7.62 -33.13
N LYS A 2 26.82 -8.90 -32.69
CA LYS A 2 25.51 -9.57 -32.50
C LYS A 2 25.26 -10.08 -31.06
N LYS A 3 26.24 -9.94 -30.17
CA LYS A 3 26.17 -10.43 -28.78
C LYS A 3 25.63 -9.38 -27.79
N VAL A 4 25.53 -8.11 -28.21
CA VAL A 4 25.15 -6.99 -27.32
C VAL A 4 23.64 -6.89 -27.13
N THR A 5 22.85 -7.36 -28.10
CA THR A 5 21.38 -7.21 -28.08
C THR A 5 20.68 -8.11 -27.07
N ILE A 6 21.25 -9.29 -26.74
CA ILE A 6 20.62 -10.25 -25.83
C ILE A 6 20.74 -9.80 -24.36
N THR A 7 21.83 -9.12 -24.01
CA THR A 7 22.07 -8.66 -22.63
C THR A 7 21.13 -7.52 -22.20
N LEU A 8 20.60 -6.74 -23.16
CA LEU A 8 19.72 -5.60 -22.86
C LEU A 8 18.28 -6.01 -22.51
N ALA A 9 17.80 -7.15 -23.03
CA ALA A 9 16.43 -7.61 -22.81
C ALA A 9 16.19 -8.15 -21.38
N LEU A 10 17.22 -8.72 -20.75
CA LEU A 10 17.11 -9.28 -19.39
C LEU A 10 16.95 -8.21 -18.31
N VAL A 11 17.55 -7.02 -18.51
CA VAL A 11 17.49 -5.90 -17.56
C VAL A 11 16.11 -5.24 -17.57
N ALA A 12 15.45 -5.15 -18.74
CA ALA A 12 14.12 -4.57 -18.85
C ALA A 12 13.04 -5.41 -18.12
N ALA A 13 13.16 -6.74 -18.12
CA ALA A 13 12.24 -7.63 -17.41
C ALA A 13 12.37 -7.55 -15.88
N LEU A 14 13.56 -7.24 -15.35
CA LEU A 14 13.78 -7.04 -13.92
C LEU A 14 13.19 -5.71 -13.41
N LEU A 15 13.20 -4.68 -14.27
CA LEU A 15 12.66 -3.35 -13.93
C LEU A 15 11.13 -3.30 -13.89
N THR A 16 10.43 -4.13 -14.67
CA THR A 16 8.96 -4.21 -14.64
C THR A 16 8.44 -5.03 -13.45
N GLY A 17 9.16 -6.08 -13.04
CA GLY A 17 8.81 -6.90 -11.87
C GLY A 17 8.89 -6.12 -10.55
N CYS A 18 9.91 -5.26 -10.39
CA CYS A 18 10.07 -4.47 -9.17
C CYS A 18 8.96 -3.41 -8.98
N LYS A 19 8.46 -2.80 -10.07
CA LYS A 19 7.34 -1.83 -10.00
C LYS A 19 6.02 -2.49 -9.62
N SER A 20 5.75 -3.68 -10.16
CA SER A 20 4.49 -4.40 -9.90
C SER A 20 4.35 -4.81 -8.44
N ASN A 21 5.46 -5.27 -7.82
CA ASN A 21 5.47 -5.63 -6.40
C ASN A 21 5.24 -4.42 -5.49
N LYS A 22 5.78 -3.26 -5.84
CA LYS A 22 5.55 -2.02 -5.08
C LYS A 22 4.08 -1.60 -5.12
N VAL A 23 3.46 -1.59 -6.31
CA VAL A 23 2.02 -1.24 -6.42
C VAL A 23 1.15 -2.22 -5.62
N ALA A 24 1.47 -3.52 -5.65
CA ALA A 24 0.73 -4.51 -4.86
C ALA A 24 0.87 -4.29 -3.35
N LEU A 25 2.07 -3.94 -2.88
CA LEU A 25 2.31 -3.65 -1.46
C LEU A 25 1.61 -2.37 -1.01
N GLU A 26 1.65 -1.31 -1.81
CA GLU A 26 0.96 -0.04 -1.51
C GLU A 26 -0.57 -0.24 -1.42
N GLN A 27 -1.14 -1.03 -2.34
CA GLN A 27 -2.57 -1.34 -2.30
C GLN A 27 -2.91 -2.16 -1.05
N LEU A 28 -2.10 -3.17 -0.71
CA LEU A 28 -2.32 -3.97 0.50
C LEU A 28 -2.26 -3.12 1.78
N ARG A 29 -1.30 -2.19 1.87
CA ARG A 29 -1.20 -1.24 2.98
C ARG A 29 -2.44 -0.36 3.09
N ALA A 30 -2.88 0.20 1.96
CA ALA A 30 -4.08 1.05 1.93
C ALA A 30 -5.34 0.28 2.37
N ASP A 31 -5.52 -0.94 1.89
CA ASP A 31 -6.68 -1.78 2.22
C ASP A 31 -6.69 -2.15 3.73
N VAL A 32 -5.53 -2.54 4.29
CA VAL A 32 -5.39 -2.85 5.72
C VAL A 32 -5.59 -1.60 6.58
N SER A 33 -4.94 -0.50 6.22
CA SER A 33 -5.03 0.76 6.98
C SER A 33 -6.47 1.28 7.03
N TRP A 34 -7.15 1.34 5.89
CA TRP A 34 -8.56 1.75 5.83
C TRP A 34 -9.46 0.83 6.65
N SER A 35 -9.28 -0.49 6.54
CA SER A 35 -10.09 -1.43 7.30
C SER A 35 -9.88 -1.31 8.81
N ALA A 36 -8.65 -1.10 9.25
CA ALA A 36 -8.33 -0.91 10.66
C ALA A 36 -8.88 0.41 11.19
N PHE A 37 -8.77 1.49 10.42
CA PHE A 37 -9.39 2.78 10.73
C PHE A 37 -10.90 2.66 10.92
N CYS A 38 -11.60 2.06 9.95
CA CYS A 38 -13.05 1.87 10.01
C CYS A 38 -13.45 1.05 11.24
N ALA A 39 -12.71 -0.03 11.55
CA ALA A 39 -12.95 -0.85 12.73
C ALA A 39 -12.71 -0.09 14.05
N ALA A 40 -11.66 0.73 14.12
CA ALA A 40 -11.32 1.51 15.30
C ALA A 40 -12.32 2.65 15.59
N ARG A 41 -12.88 3.27 14.54
CA ARG A 41 -13.83 4.38 14.64
C ARG A 41 -15.30 3.96 14.58
N GLY A 42 -15.58 2.72 14.18
CA GLY A 42 -16.93 2.19 14.02
C GLY A 42 -17.62 2.63 12.72
N TYR A 43 -16.86 2.96 11.68
CA TYR A 43 -17.38 3.27 10.35
C TYR A 43 -17.66 2.00 9.54
N ASP A 44 -18.60 2.09 8.60
CA ASP A 44 -18.76 1.06 7.57
C ASP A 44 -17.52 1.05 6.66
N ILE A 45 -17.06 -0.14 6.25
CA ILE A 45 -15.88 -0.28 5.38
C ILE A 45 -16.06 0.41 4.02
N ASN A 46 -17.31 0.64 3.60
CA ASN A 46 -17.65 1.32 2.36
C ASN A 46 -18.06 2.78 2.57
N ASP A 47 -17.94 3.34 3.79
CA ASP A 47 -18.24 4.75 4.06
C ASP A 47 -17.15 5.66 3.49
N ASN A 48 -17.35 6.02 2.23
CA ASN A 48 -16.47 6.92 1.49
C ASN A 48 -16.98 8.36 1.52
N THR A 49 -17.71 8.76 2.56
CA THR A 49 -18.15 10.15 2.70
C THR A 49 -16.97 11.07 3.01
N TYR A 50 -17.06 12.31 2.54
CA TYR A 50 -16.01 13.32 2.72
C TYR A 50 -15.54 13.49 4.19
N PRO A 51 -16.44 13.52 5.20
CA PRO A 51 -16.00 13.64 6.59
C PRO A 51 -15.17 12.45 7.07
N VAL A 52 -15.56 11.22 6.71
CA VAL A 52 -14.87 9.99 7.13
C VAL A 52 -13.50 9.88 6.48
N ILE A 53 -13.42 10.18 5.18
CA ILE A 53 -12.15 10.21 4.46
C ILE A 53 -11.21 11.28 5.05
N ASN A 54 -11.72 12.47 5.37
CA ASN A 54 -10.88 13.49 5.99
C ASN A 54 -10.35 13.08 7.36
N GLU A 55 -11.18 12.47 8.21
CA GLU A 55 -10.72 11.99 9.51
C GLU A 55 -9.63 10.92 9.38
N TYR A 56 -9.79 10.00 8.42
CA TYR A 56 -8.78 9.02 8.06
C TYR A 56 -7.45 9.69 7.69
N LEU A 57 -7.49 10.65 6.75
CA LEU A 57 -6.29 11.33 6.27
C LEU A 57 -5.64 12.22 7.34
N ASP A 58 -6.43 12.90 8.18
CA ASP A 58 -5.94 13.88 9.15
C ASP A 58 -5.44 13.25 10.45
N THR A 59 -5.97 12.08 10.84
CA THR A 59 -5.74 11.52 12.17
C THR A 59 -5.21 10.09 12.19
N TRP A 60 -5.40 9.33 11.11
CA TRP A 60 -4.99 7.92 11.05
C TRP A 60 -3.74 7.72 10.20
N CYS A 61 -3.71 8.25 8.98
CA CYS A 61 -2.55 8.12 8.10
C CYS A 61 -1.29 8.73 8.74
N GLY A 62 -0.21 7.94 8.81
CA GLY A 62 1.07 8.27 9.44
C GLY A 62 1.05 8.17 10.97
N SER A 63 -0.02 7.68 11.59
CA SER A 63 -0.10 7.50 13.03
C SER A 63 0.59 6.21 13.50
N VAL A 64 0.94 6.17 14.79
CA VAL A 64 1.46 4.95 15.44
C VAL A 64 0.42 3.82 15.46
N ASP A 65 -0.87 4.16 15.46
CA ASP A 65 -1.96 3.19 15.45
C ASP A 65 -2.11 2.54 14.07
N GLU A 66 -1.92 3.30 12.98
CA GLU A 66 -1.83 2.75 11.63
C GLU A 66 -0.63 1.80 11.50
N GLU A 67 0.54 2.22 11.96
CA GLU A 67 1.76 1.38 11.92
C GLU A 67 1.55 0.07 12.69
N ALA A 68 0.94 0.14 13.87
CA ALA A 68 0.61 -1.04 14.66
C ALA A 68 -0.37 -1.98 13.93
N ALA A 69 -1.39 -1.43 13.27
CA ALA A 69 -2.35 -2.20 12.49
C ALA A 69 -1.69 -2.91 11.30
N LEU A 70 -0.76 -2.24 10.60
CA LEU A 70 0.01 -2.84 9.51
C LEU A 70 0.89 -3.99 10.02
N ILE A 71 1.60 -3.79 11.13
CA ILE A 71 2.45 -4.82 11.76
C ILE A 71 1.61 -6.03 12.21
N GLU A 72 0.46 -5.81 12.84
CA GLU A 72 -0.44 -6.88 13.28
C GLU A 72 -0.96 -7.71 12.09
N ALA A 73 -1.23 -7.06 10.96
CA ALA A 73 -1.60 -7.71 9.71
C ALA A 73 -0.43 -8.38 8.98
N GLY A 74 0.81 -8.27 9.49
CA GLY A 74 2.01 -8.81 8.84
C GLY A 74 2.42 -8.03 7.58
N VAL A 75 1.99 -6.79 7.44
CA VAL A 75 2.32 -5.89 6.33
C VAL A 75 3.44 -4.95 6.77
N GLU A 76 4.50 -4.86 5.96
CA GLU A 76 5.60 -3.91 6.22
C GLU A 76 5.05 -2.47 6.22
N PRO A 77 5.27 -1.66 7.28
CA PRO A 77 4.89 -0.24 7.29
C PRO A 77 5.61 0.60 6.23
N TYR A 78 5.21 1.86 6.09
CA TYR A 78 5.78 2.82 5.12
C TYR A 78 7.23 3.21 5.39
#